data_AF-A0A973TCP0-F1
#
_entry.id   AF-A0A973TCP0-F1
#
_cell.length_a   1.000
_cell.length_b   1.000
_cell.length_c   1.000
_cell.angle_alpha   90.00
_cell.angle_beta   90.00
_cell.angle_gamma   90.00
#
_symmetry.space_group_name_H-M   'P 1'
#
loop_
_entity.id
_entity.type
_entity.pdbx_description
1 polymer ?
#
loop_
_entity_poly.entity_id
_entity_poly.type
_entity_poly.pdbx_seq_one_letter_code
_entity_poly.pdbx_strand_id
1 'polypeptide(L)' 'LGASKRKALLAHFGSVKGVKAATAEELSQAKGIGPALATAIVNHFAGDAGQVAALPAINMTTGEIIET' A
#
# COMPACT_ATOMS: atom_id res chain seq x y z
N LEU A 1 9.28 -5.68 -5.99
CA LEU A 1 9.57 -5.81 -4.53
C LEU A 1 10.60 -6.93 -4.30
N GLY A 2 11.79 -6.62 -3.77
CA GLY A 2 12.85 -7.62 -3.54
C GLY A 2 12.46 -8.71 -2.54
N ALA A 3 13.06 -9.91 -2.64
CA ALA A 3 12.75 -11.06 -1.77
C ALA A 3 13.04 -10.78 -0.28
N SER A 4 14.14 -10.08 0.03
CA SER A 4 14.51 -9.72 1.41
C SER A 4 13.46 -8.83 2.09
N LYS A 5 12.89 -7.89 1.32
CA LYS A 5 11.86 -6.97 1.81
C LYS A 5 10.56 -7.71 2.11
N ARG A 6 10.11 -8.59 1.20
CA ARG A 6 8.96 -9.47 1.45
C ARG A 6 9.15 -10.32 2.70
N LYS A 7 10.33 -10.91 2.87
CA LYS A 7 10.64 -11.72 4.06
C LYS A 7 10.58 -10.90 5.35
N ALA A 8 11.07 -9.65 5.34
CA ALA A 8 10.95 -8.76 6.50
C ALA A 8 9.48 -8.48 6.83
N LEU A 9 8.65 -8.13 5.84
CA LEU A 9 7.22 -7.94 6.05
C LEU A 9 6.54 -9.20 6.59
N LEU A 10 6.81 -10.37 6.01
CA LEU A 10 6.24 -11.63 6.50
C LEU A 10 6.73 -11.98 7.91
N ALA A 11 7.97 -11.63 8.27
CA ALA A 11 8.48 -11.84 9.62
C ALA A 11 7.84 -10.90 10.66
N HIS A 12 7.54 -9.65 10.26
CA HIS A 12 6.89 -8.66 11.13
C HIS A 12 5.39 -8.91 11.29
N PHE A 13 4.68 -9.16 10.18
CA PHE A 13 3.21 -9.26 10.14
C PHE A 13 2.70 -10.72 10.10
N GLY A 14 3.61 -11.69 10.03
CA GLY A 14 3.32 -13.13 9.97
C GLY A 14 2.80 -13.62 8.61
N SER A 15 1.97 -12.84 7.92
CA SER A 15 1.29 -13.28 6.69
C SER A 15 0.97 -12.12 5.73
N VAL A 16 0.77 -12.43 4.45
CA VAL A 16 0.38 -11.45 3.41
C VAL A 16 -0.93 -10.74 3.76
N LYS A 17 -1.87 -11.44 4.42
CA LYS A 17 -3.09 -10.81 4.94
C LYS A 17 -2.80 -9.77 6.04
N GLY A 18 -1.85 -10.05 6.92
CA GLY A 18 -1.39 -9.10 7.95
C GLY A 18 -0.74 -7.88 7.31
N VAL A 19 0.07 -8.09 6.27
CA VAL A 19 0.66 -7.01 5.47
C VAL A 19 -0.40 -6.14 4.79
N LYS A 20 -1.45 -6.76 4.24
CA LYS A 20 -2.57 -6.05 3.60
C LYS A 20 -3.46 -5.30 4.59
N ALA A 21 -3.56 -5.76 5.83
CA ALA A 21 -4.27 -5.09 6.91
C ALA A 21 -3.44 -4.00 7.61
N ALA A 22 -2.12 -4.01 7.42
CA ALA A 22 -1.20 -3.06 8.03
C ALA A 22 -1.25 -1.69 7.35
N THR A 23 -1.06 -0.65 8.15
CA THR A 23 -1.00 0.74 7.68
C THR A 23 0.37 1.09 7.08
N ALA A 24 0.45 2.18 6.31
CA ALA A 24 1.73 2.63 5.73
C ALA A 24 2.78 2.96 6.81
N GLU A 25 2.34 3.42 7.97
CA GLU A 25 3.22 3.69 9.12
C GLU A 25 3.81 2.40 9.68
N GLU A 26 2.97 1.39 9.92
CA GLU A 26 3.42 0.07 10.39
C GLU A 26 4.32 -0.62 9.38
N LEU A 27 3.98 -0.55 8.09
CA LEU A 27 4.80 -1.12 7.03
C LEU A 27 6.18 -0.46 6.98
N SER A 28 6.28 0.84 7.26
CA SER A 28 7.56 1.57 7.36
C SER A 28 8.39 1.18 8.60
N GLN A 29 7.80 0.55 9.61
CA GLN A 29 8.55 0.00 10.75
C GLN A 29 9.31 -1.29 10.39
N ALA A 30 8.93 -1.96 9.29
CA ALA A 30 9.61 -3.17 8.85
C ALA A 30 11.00 -2.87 8.31
N LYS A 31 11.98 -3.72 8.65
CA LYS A 31 13.39 -3.55 8.26
C LYS A 31 13.55 -3.41 6.74
N GLY A 32 13.99 -2.22 6.30
CA GLY A 32 14.25 -1.93 4.87
C GLY A 32 13.03 -1.49 4.07
N ILE A 33 11.93 -1.15 4.74
CA ILE A 33 10.76 -0.48 4.16
C ILE A 33 10.76 0.97 4.62
N GLY A 34 10.89 1.88 3.68
CA GLY A 34 10.75 3.31 3.94
C GLY A 34 9.33 3.81 3.64
N PRO A 35 9.02 5.07 3.98
CA PRO A 35 7.68 5.67 3.81
C PRO A 35 7.17 5.56 2.37
N ALA A 36 8.02 5.85 1.38
CA ALA A 36 7.65 5.76 -0.03
C ALA A 36 7.24 4.32 -0.45
N LEU A 37 7.94 3.32 0.08
CA LEU A 37 7.66 1.93 -0.25
C LEU A 37 6.42 1.42 0.48
N ALA A 38 6.23 1.82 1.74
CA ALA A 38 5.04 1.51 2.50
C ALA A 38 3.78 2.06 1.83
N THR A 39 3.79 3.33 1.40
CA THR A 39 2.68 3.92 0.64
C THR A 39 2.41 3.15 -0.65
N ALA A 40 3.46 2.77 -1.40
CA ALA A 40 3.29 1.97 -2.61
C ALA A 40 2.67 0.59 -2.35
N ILE A 41 3.03 -0.04 -1.22
CA ILE A 41 2.48 -1.33 -0.78
C ILE A 41 1.00 -1.16 -0.42
N VAL A 42 0.65 -0.18 0.41
CA VAL A 42 -0.75 0.12 0.78
C VAL A 42 -1.57 0.42 -0.47
N ASN A 43 -1.08 1.26 -1.37
CA ASN A 43 -1.79 1.62 -2.60
C ASN A 43 -2.01 0.40 -3.51
N HIS A 44 -1.01 -0.47 -3.62
CA HIS A 44 -1.11 -1.71 -4.39
C HIS A 44 -2.16 -2.66 -3.81
N PHE A 45 -2.22 -2.81 -2.49
CA PHE A 45 -3.21 -3.67 -1.82
C PHE A 45 -4.59 -3.03 -1.72
N ALA A 46 -4.69 -1.70 -1.64
CA ALA A 46 -5.95 -0.95 -1.67
C ALA A 46 -6.62 -1.03 -3.04
N GLY A 47 -5.84 -0.94 -4.13
CA GLY A 47 -6.35 -1.14 -5.49
C GLY A 47 -6.88 -2.56 -5.77
N ASP A 48 -6.41 -3.56 -5.02
CA ASP A 48 -6.89 -4.95 -5.08
C ASP A 48 -8.10 -5.21 -4.16
N ALA A 49 -8.25 -4.43 -3.08
CA ALA A 49 -9.26 -4.64 -2.04
C ALA A 49 -10.61 -3.95 -2.29
N GLY A 50 -10.72 -3.05 -3.27
CA GLY A 50 -11.92 -2.24 -3.42
C GLY A 50 -12.06 -1.57 -4.77
N GLN A 51 -12.51 -2.34 -5.77
CA GLN A 51 -13.25 -1.77 -6.91
C GLN A 51 -14.71 -1.45 -6.53
N VAL A 52 -15.04 -1.32 -5.24
CA VAL A 52 -16.37 -0.89 -4.77
C VAL A 52 -16.23 0.05 -3.58
N ALA A 53 -16.80 1.25 -3.75
CA ALA A 53 -17.04 2.32 -2.77
C ALA A 53 -15.94 3.37 -2.54
N ALA A 54 -16.22 4.56 -3.09
CA ALA A 54 -15.76 5.91 -2.71
C ALA A 54 -14.42 6.46 -3.27
N LEU A 55 -14.53 6.87 -4.55
CA LEU A 55 -13.97 8.02 -5.30
C LEU A 55 -13.15 9.12 -4.57
N PRO A 56 -12.30 9.92 -5.27
CA PRO A 56 -12.08 9.93 -6.71
C PRO A 56 -10.69 9.45 -7.12
N ALA A 57 -10.66 8.84 -8.29
CA ALA A 57 -9.45 8.56 -9.04
C ALA A 57 -8.73 9.87 -9.36
N ILE A 58 -7.70 10.20 -8.60
CA ILE A 58 -6.77 11.28 -8.96
C ILE A 58 -5.85 10.69 -10.02
N ASN A 59 -6.13 11.01 -11.30
CA ASN A 59 -5.24 10.66 -12.39
C ASN A 59 -4.03 11.62 -12.34
N MET A 60 -2.99 11.21 -11.62
CA MET A 60 -1.78 11.99 -11.28
C MET A 60 -0.94 12.46 -12.49
N THR A 61 -1.38 12.23 -13.73
CA THR A 61 -0.69 12.66 -14.96
C THR A 61 -1.43 13.77 -15.72
N THR A 62 -2.70 14.04 -15.43
CA THR A 62 -3.49 15.07 -16.13
C THR A 62 -4.55 15.60 -15.17
N GLY A 63 -4.23 16.74 -14.52
CA GLY A 63 -5.03 17.32 -13.44
C GLY A 63 -6.36 17.90 -13.90
N GLU A 64 -7.38 17.06 -14.03
CA GLU A 64 -8.77 17.50 -14.09
C GLU A 64 -9.59 16.80 -12.99
N ILE A 65 -10.29 17.61 -12.19
CA ILE A 65 -11.23 17.17 -11.17
C ILE A 65 -12.62 17.40 -11.74
N ILE A 66 -13.41 16.34 -11.91
CA ILE A 66 -14.82 16.43 -12.29
C ILE A 66 -15.63 16.34 -11.00
N GLU A 67 -16.20 17.47 -10.61
CA GLU A 67 -17.15 17.62 -9.51
C GLU A 67 -18.52 17.04 -9.91
N THR A 68 -19.15 16.26 -9.04
CA THR A 68 -20.60 16.03 -9.05
C THR A 68 -21.07 15.88 -7.62
#